data_AF-A0A6G6SQU3-F1
#
_entry.id   AF-A0A6G6SQU3-F1
#
_cell.length_a   1.000
_cell.length_b   1.000
_cell.length_c   1.000
_cell.angle_alpha   90.00
_cell.angle_beta   90.00
_cell.angle_gamma   90.00
#
_symmetry.space_group_name_H-M   'P 1'
#
loop_
_entity.id
_entity.type
_entity.pdbx_description
1 polymer ?
#
loop_
_entity_poly.entity_id
_entity_poly.type
_entity_poly.pdbx_seq_one_letter_code
_entity_poly.pdbx_strand_id
1 'polypeptide(L)'
;MKIKLAILSLLCSTILLNGCATQSIQPDAQSNLLLKAKLIDEPEKITQNEIDKSNFTVKNRPKNLLRVYPNYPVRAYYQGIEGTLNIKFDIDENGYVQNIRMLDSPLVDVFGLSTIHAMEKWRYESGKPAKDLNLTIEFKR
;
A
#
# COMPACT_ATOMS: atom_id res chain seq x y z
N MET A 1 34.84 -43.42 -2.70
CA MET A 1 33.41 -43.20 -2.38
C MET A 1 33.32 -42.70 -0.95
N LYS A 2 32.61 -41.56 -0.74
CA LYS A 2 31.78 -41.18 0.43
C LYS A 2 32.40 -41.36 1.85
N ILE A 3 32.46 -40.41 2.79
CA ILE A 3 31.81 -39.11 3.06
C ILE A 3 32.68 -38.41 4.13
N LYS A 4 32.85 -37.08 4.04
CA LYS A 4 33.40 -36.26 5.13
C LYS A 4 32.37 -36.17 6.26
N LEU A 5 32.76 -36.54 7.48
CA LEU A 5 32.07 -36.21 8.73
C LEU A 5 32.99 -35.33 9.58
N ALA A 6 32.40 -34.27 10.11
CA ALA A 6 33.04 -33.20 10.87
C ALA A 6 33.63 -33.68 12.21
N ILE A 7 34.60 -32.91 12.72
CA ILE A 7 34.70 -32.37 14.09
C ILE A 7 36.14 -31.87 14.22
N LEU A 8 36.34 -30.55 14.23
CA LEU A 8 37.50 -29.97 14.90
C LEU A 8 37.14 -28.58 15.41
N SER A 9 36.68 -28.57 16.66
CA SER A 9 36.83 -27.44 17.56
C SER A 9 38.30 -27.08 17.67
N LEU A 10 38.66 -25.79 17.57
CA LEU A 10 39.54 -25.09 18.52
C LEU A 10 39.85 -23.67 18.01
N LEU A 11 39.51 -22.70 18.86
CA LEU A 11 40.31 -21.52 19.19
C LEU A 11 40.52 -20.45 18.11
N CYS A 12 39.72 -19.40 18.21
CA CYS A 12 40.28 -18.06 18.31
C CYS A 12 39.56 -17.38 19.49
N SER A 13 40.05 -17.57 20.71
CA SER A 13 41.04 -16.66 21.33
C SER A 13 40.49 -15.25 21.49
N THR A 14 39.85 -15.08 22.63
CA THR A 14 39.80 -13.85 23.44
C THR A 14 41.10 -13.05 23.42
N ILE A 15 41.01 -11.72 23.42
CA ILE A 15 41.82 -10.72 24.17
C ILE A 15 41.12 -9.37 23.92
N LEU A 16 40.32 -8.85 24.87
CA LEU A 16 40.70 -7.98 26.02
C LEU A 16 40.95 -6.52 25.56
N LEU A 17 40.60 -5.46 26.27
CA LEU A 17 39.84 -5.18 27.50
C LEU A 17 39.85 -3.63 27.62
N ASN A 18 39.04 -3.11 28.55
CA ASN A 18 39.08 -1.77 29.17
C ASN A 18 38.16 -0.73 28.50
N GLY A 19 37.14 -0.17 29.16
CA GLY A 19 36.66 -0.28 30.53
C GLY A 19 35.82 0.96 30.86
N CYS A 20 34.84 0.84 31.76
CA CYS A 20 34.67 1.76 32.88
C CYS A 20 33.64 1.20 33.84
N ALA A 21 33.93 1.34 35.12
CA ALA A 21 33.29 0.69 36.23
C ALA A 21 32.06 1.45 36.76
N THR A 22 31.18 0.67 37.40
CA THR A 22 30.47 0.94 38.67
C THR A 22 29.59 2.19 38.86
N GLN A 23 28.30 1.88 39.07
CA GLN A 23 27.46 2.19 40.24
C GLN A 23 27.40 3.65 40.75
N SER A 24 26.17 4.18 40.90
CA SER A 24 25.53 4.35 42.22
C SER A 24 24.30 5.30 42.20
N ILE A 25 23.28 4.89 42.96
CA ILE A 25 22.36 5.71 43.79
C ILE A 25 21.35 6.67 43.09
N GLN A 26 20.06 6.34 43.23
CA GLN A 26 18.90 7.24 43.04
C GLN A 26 18.66 8.07 44.32
N PRO A 27 17.98 9.24 44.28
CA PRO A 27 16.51 9.19 44.45
C PRO A 27 15.70 10.28 43.70
N ASP A 28 14.36 10.16 43.81
CA ASP A 28 13.33 11.21 43.97
C ASP A 28 13.19 12.43 43.02
N ALA A 29 12.18 12.37 42.13
CA ALA A 29 10.93 13.16 42.26
C ALA A 29 9.89 12.78 41.18
N GLN A 30 8.78 12.17 41.63
CA GLN A 30 7.37 12.45 41.31
C GLN A 30 6.92 12.51 39.83
N SER A 31 5.88 11.83 39.35
CA SER A 31 4.86 10.93 39.94
C SER A 31 4.02 10.34 38.81
N ASN A 32 3.50 9.14 39.03
CA ASN A 32 2.31 8.60 38.35
C ASN A 32 1.18 9.64 38.27
N LEU A 33 0.39 9.66 37.19
CA LEU A 33 -1.06 9.63 37.38
C LEU A 33 -1.79 8.93 36.22
N LEU A 34 -2.35 7.80 36.61
CA LEU A 34 -3.46 7.08 36.01
C LEU A 34 -4.67 8.01 35.74
N LEU A 35 -5.37 7.75 34.64
CA LEU A 35 -6.78 8.07 34.42
C LEU A 35 -7.20 9.57 34.30
N LYS A 36 -7.82 9.83 33.14
CA LYS A 36 -9.05 10.63 33.00
C LYS A 36 -8.89 12.16 33.00
N ALA A 37 -9.03 12.71 31.80
CA ALA A 37 -9.67 13.99 31.46
C ALA A 37 -9.32 15.22 32.33
N LYS A 38 -8.46 16.12 31.81
CA LYS A 38 -8.66 17.58 31.96
C LYS A 38 -7.75 18.43 31.05
N LEU A 39 -8.38 19.27 30.22
CA LEU A 39 -7.96 20.61 29.70
C LEU A 39 -6.55 20.72 29.04
N ILE A 40 -6.46 20.71 27.70
CA ILE A 40 -6.32 21.89 26.81
C ILE A 40 -5.13 22.78 27.21
N ASP A 41 -4.02 22.71 26.45
CA ASP A 41 -3.38 23.85 25.79
C ASP A 41 -2.21 23.39 24.89
N GLU A 42 -2.14 23.97 23.67
CA GLU A 42 -1.14 23.85 22.59
C GLU A 42 -1.11 22.56 21.73
N PRO A 43 -1.77 22.57 20.54
CA PRO A 43 -1.75 21.45 19.60
C PRO A 43 -0.42 21.36 18.83
N GLU A 44 0.16 20.16 18.82
CA GLU A 44 1.24 19.78 17.89
C GLU A 44 0.77 20.08 16.46
N LYS A 45 1.41 21.08 15.85
CA LYS A 45 1.09 21.65 14.55
C LYS A 45 1.37 20.62 13.45
N ILE A 46 0.38 19.78 13.14
CA ILE A 46 0.29 19.06 11.87
C ILE A 46 0.47 20.12 10.77
N THR A 47 1.59 20.05 10.06
CA THR A 47 1.99 21.15 9.18
C THR A 47 1.04 21.22 8.00
N GLN A 48 0.44 22.41 7.81
CA GLN A 48 -0.53 22.75 6.76
C GLN A 48 -0.16 22.20 5.37
N ASN A 49 1.13 22.07 5.07
CA ASN A 49 1.67 21.54 3.82
C ASN A 49 1.31 20.07 3.52
N GLU A 50 1.13 19.20 4.52
CA GLU A 50 0.75 17.80 4.30
C GLU A 50 -0.75 17.65 4.03
N ILE A 51 -1.55 18.48 4.70
CA ILE A 51 -2.99 18.60 4.48
C ILE A 51 -3.27 19.26 3.11
N ASP A 52 -2.49 20.27 2.72
CA ASP A 52 -2.67 20.96 1.45
C ASP A 52 -2.21 20.11 0.26
N LYS A 53 -1.15 19.30 0.41
CA LYS A 53 -0.68 18.38 -0.64
C LYS A 53 -1.65 17.20 -0.86
N SER A 54 -2.23 16.67 0.21
CA SER A 54 -3.26 15.63 0.11
C SER A 54 -4.58 16.19 -0.47
N ASN A 55 -4.99 17.40 -0.10
CA ASN A 55 -6.17 18.05 -0.68
C ASN A 55 -5.97 18.48 -2.15
N PHE A 56 -4.77 18.95 -2.53
CA PHE A 56 -4.43 19.27 -3.92
C PHE A 56 -4.41 18.02 -4.80
N THR A 57 -3.88 16.89 -4.30
CA THR A 57 -3.84 15.63 -5.05
C THR A 57 -5.21 14.97 -5.22
N VAL A 58 -6.17 15.21 -4.32
CA VAL A 58 -7.57 14.76 -4.50
C VAL A 58 -8.34 15.71 -5.43
N LYS A 59 -8.16 17.03 -5.30
CA LYS A 59 -8.85 18.03 -6.14
C LYS A 59 -8.43 17.96 -7.62
N ASN A 60 -7.21 17.51 -7.89
CA ASN A 60 -6.67 17.45 -9.26
C ASN A 60 -6.88 16.09 -9.96
N ARG A 61 -7.67 15.17 -9.38
CA ARG A 61 -8.02 13.92 -10.08
C ARG A 61 -9.09 14.19 -11.15
N PRO A 62 -8.94 13.65 -12.36
CA PRO A 62 -9.95 13.78 -13.39
C PRO A 62 -11.27 13.18 -12.91
N LYS A 63 -12.36 13.93 -13.10
CA LYS A 63 -13.69 13.45 -12.75
C LYS A 63 -14.12 12.34 -13.72
N ASN A 64 -14.68 11.27 -13.17
CA ASN A 64 -15.29 10.21 -13.98
C ASN A 64 -16.62 10.69 -14.57
N LEU A 65 -16.79 10.55 -15.88
CA LEU A 65 -18.02 10.87 -16.61
C LEU A 65 -18.83 9.61 -16.93
N LEU A 66 -18.17 8.53 -17.33
CA LEU A 66 -18.78 7.24 -17.63
C LEU A 66 -17.91 6.11 -17.10
N ARG A 67 -18.52 5.23 -16.29
CA ARG A 67 -17.89 4.02 -15.77
C ARG A 67 -18.78 2.82 -16.03
N VAL A 68 -18.34 1.98 -16.95
CA VAL A 68 -18.96 0.69 -17.27
C VAL A 68 -18.34 -0.37 -16.38
N TYR A 69 -19.16 -1.21 -15.75
CA TYR A 69 -18.65 -2.31 -14.94
C TYR A 69 -18.18 -3.47 -15.83
N PRO A 70 -17.12 -4.20 -15.44
CA PRO A 70 -16.70 -5.39 -16.15
C PRO A 70 -17.74 -6.49 -16.05
N ASN A 71 -17.98 -7.15 -17.19
CA ASN A 71 -18.85 -8.31 -17.23
C ASN A 71 -18.18 -9.46 -16.46
N TYR A 72 -18.98 -10.17 -15.68
CA TYR A 72 -18.51 -11.36 -14.98
C TYR A 72 -18.33 -12.51 -15.99
N PRO A 73 -17.14 -13.12 -16.12
CA PRO A 73 -16.91 -14.22 -17.05
C PRO A 73 -17.77 -15.44 -16.72
N VAL A 74 -18.45 -16.00 -17.72
CA VAL A 74 -19.36 -17.15 -17.56
C VAL A 74 -18.66 -18.35 -16.92
N ARG A 75 -17.42 -18.64 -17.33
CA ARG A 75 -16.62 -19.73 -16.75
C ARG A 75 -16.37 -19.52 -15.25
N ALA A 76 -15.97 -18.30 -14.87
CA ALA A 76 -15.75 -17.93 -13.47
C ALA A 76 -17.03 -18.08 -12.66
N TYR A 77 -18.19 -17.73 -13.26
CA TYR A 77 -19.49 -17.77 -12.57
C TYR A 77 -19.86 -19.21 -12.19
N TYR A 78 -19.70 -20.15 -13.12
CA TYR A 78 -19.97 -21.56 -12.84
C TYR A 78 -18.94 -22.19 -11.90
N GLN A 79 -17.70 -21.73 -11.94
CA GLN A 79 -16.63 -22.20 -11.06
C GLN A 79 -16.65 -21.54 -9.66
N GLY A 80 -17.45 -20.48 -9.47
CA GLY A 80 -17.50 -19.73 -8.21
C GLY A 80 -16.19 -19.01 -7.88
N ILE A 81 -15.44 -18.57 -8.89
CA ILE A 81 -14.19 -17.85 -8.69
C ILE A 81 -14.51 -16.41 -8.34
N GLU A 82 -14.14 -15.94 -7.16
CA GLU A 82 -14.36 -14.56 -6.70
C GLU A 82 -13.04 -13.90 -6.31
N GLY A 83 -13.05 -12.59 -6.09
CA GLY A 83 -11.93 -11.88 -5.48
C GLY A 83 -11.76 -10.46 -5.98
N THR A 84 -10.59 -9.89 -5.70
CA THR A 84 -10.28 -8.49 -6.02
C THR A 84 -9.12 -8.39 -7.01
N LEU A 85 -9.28 -7.50 -7.98
CA LEU A 85 -8.26 -7.19 -8.98
C LEU A 85 -7.77 -5.77 -8.79
N ASN A 86 -6.47 -5.63 -8.53
CA ASN A 86 -5.80 -4.34 -8.43
C ASN A 86 -5.26 -3.94 -9.80
N ILE A 87 -5.65 -2.74 -10.23
CA ILE A 87 -5.39 -2.23 -11.58
C ILE A 87 -4.75 -0.86 -11.45
N LYS A 88 -3.77 -0.62 -12.31
CA LYS A 88 -3.08 0.64 -12.48
C LYS A 88 -3.27 1.12 -13.92
N PHE A 89 -3.63 2.38 -14.13
CA PHE A 89 -3.89 2.91 -15.47
C PHE A 89 -3.60 4.40 -15.54
N ASP A 90 -3.58 4.90 -16.77
CA ASP A 90 -3.38 6.31 -17.06
C ASP A 90 -4.64 6.87 -17.76
N ILE A 91 -4.81 8.18 -17.71
CA ILE A 91 -5.83 8.94 -18.44
C ILE A 91 -5.12 9.94 -19.35
N ASP A 92 -5.51 9.99 -20.61
CA ASP A 92 -4.99 10.91 -21.62
C ASP A 92 -5.61 12.32 -21.49
N GLU A 93 -5.20 13.24 -22.36
CA GLU A 93 -5.74 14.62 -22.37
C GLU A 93 -7.21 14.68 -22.79
N ASN A 94 -7.69 13.71 -23.56
CA ASN A 94 -9.06 13.65 -24.03
C ASN A 94 -10.00 12.98 -23.01
N GLY A 95 -9.48 12.37 -21.95
CA GLY A 95 -10.24 11.64 -20.94
C GLY A 95 -10.44 10.15 -21.23
N TYR A 96 -9.69 9.57 -22.16
CA TYR A 96 -9.63 8.13 -22.42
C TYR A 96 -8.65 7.45 -21.47
N VAL A 97 -8.99 6.21 -21.11
CA VAL A 97 -8.12 5.34 -20.30
C VAL A 97 -7.10 4.65 -21.20
N GLN A 98 -5.84 4.64 -20.79
CA GLN A 98 -4.74 3.99 -21.50
C GLN A 98 -3.75 3.34 -20.54
N ASN A 99 -2.80 2.58 -21.10
CA ASN A 99 -1.73 1.91 -20.36
C ASN A 99 -2.24 1.10 -19.17
N ILE A 100 -3.29 0.29 -19.38
CA ILE A 100 -3.88 -0.53 -18.32
C ILE A 100 -2.87 -1.61 -17.92
N ARG A 101 -2.49 -1.62 -16.65
CA ARG A 101 -1.55 -2.54 -16.02
C ARG A 101 -2.28 -3.22 -14.88
N MET A 102 -2.24 -4.54 -14.81
CA MET A 102 -2.84 -5.29 -13.71
C MET A 102 -1.70 -5.84 -12.86
N LEU A 103 -1.88 -5.84 -11.53
CA LEU A 103 -0.90 -6.49 -10.66
C LEU A 103 -1.00 -8.00 -10.89
N ASP A 104 0.16 -8.67 -10.92
CA ASP A 104 0.24 -10.11 -11.10
C ASP A 104 -0.58 -10.81 -10.02
N SER A 105 -1.70 -11.38 -10.45
CA SER A 105 -2.66 -12.10 -9.64
C SER A 105 -3.18 -13.26 -10.48
N PRO A 106 -3.45 -14.44 -9.88
CA PRO A 106 -4.09 -15.54 -10.60
C PRO A 106 -5.45 -15.12 -11.21
N LEU A 107 -6.05 -14.05 -10.70
CA LEU A 107 -7.31 -13.49 -11.18
C LEU A 107 -7.19 -12.71 -12.50
N VAL A 108 -5.97 -12.36 -12.94
CA VAL A 108 -5.75 -11.64 -14.20
C VAL A 108 -6.19 -12.50 -15.39
N ASP A 109 -5.88 -13.78 -15.40
CA ASP A 109 -6.28 -14.71 -16.47
C ASP A 109 -7.81 -14.85 -16.55
N VAL A 110 -8.49 -14.74 -15.41
CA VAL A 110 -9.94 -14.91 -15.31
C VAL A 110 -10.68 -13.62 -15.66
N PHE A 111 -10.32 -12.50 -15.02
CA PHE A 111 -11.07 -11.24 -15.07
C PHE A 111 -10.40 -10.12 -15.87
N GLY A 112 -9.14 -10.32 -16.31
CA GLY A 112 -8.36 -9.27 -16.96
C GLY A 112 -9.01 -8.80 -18.26
N LEU A 113 -9.42 -9.72 -19.13
CA LEU A 113 -10.01 -9.36 -20.42
C LEU A 113 -11.34 -8.60 -20.27
N SER A 114 -12.22 -9.04 -19.37
CA SER A 114 -13.50 -8.33 -19.13
C SER A 114 -13.29 -6.95 -18.51
N THR A 115 -12.26 -6.82 -17.68
CA THR A 115 -11.82 -5.55 -17.10
C THR A 115 -11.31 -4.59 -18.18
N ILE A 116 -10.43 -5.05 -19.07
CA ILE A 116 -9.92 -4.24 -20.19
C ILE A 116 -11.07 -3.72 -21.05
N HIS A 117 -11.96 -4.60 -21.50
CA HIS A 117 -13.11 -4.21 -22.34
C HIS A 117 -14.06 -3.22 -21.66
N ALA A 118 -14.17 -3.24 -20.34
CA ALA A 118 -14.96 -2.27 -19.60
C ALA A 118 -14.23 -0.92 -19.50
N MET A 119 -12.94 -0.95 -19.17
CA MET A 119 -12.10 0.25 -19.02
C MET A 119 -11.91 1.01 -20.33
N GLU A 120 -11.87 0.34 -21.48
CA GLU A 120 -11.88 0.98 -22.81
C GLU A 120 -13.11 1.87 -23.04
N LYS A 121 -14.21 1.56 -22.37
CA LYS A 121 -15.47 2.33 -22.45
C LYS A 121 -15.54 3.45 -21.41
N TRP A 122 -14.57 3.56 -20.51
CA TRP A 122 -14.58 4.60 -19.50
C TRP A 122 -14.28 5.96 -20.11
N ARG A 123 -14.91 6.99 -19.56
CA ARG A 123 -14.69 8.38 -19.98
C ARG A 123 -14.48 9.24 -18.75
N TYR A 124 -13.46 10.07 -18.82
CA TYR A 124 -13.09 11.04 -17.80
C TYR A 124 -13.17 12.46 -18.35
N GLU A 125 -13.13 13.43 -17.45
CA GLU A 125 -13.03 14.85 -17.78
C GLU A 125 -11.75 15.11 -18.59
N SER A 126 -11.90 15.69 -19.78
CA SER A 126 -10.79 16.09 -20.65
C SER A 126 -10.00 17.28 -20.06
N GLY A 127 -8.76 17.46 -20.50
CA GLY A 127 -7.87 18.52 -20.00
C GLY A 127 -7.22 18.22 -18.65
N LYS A 128 -7.45 17.02 -18.10
CA LYS A 128 -6.86 16.56 -16.82
C LYS A 128 -6.20 15.19 -16.99
N PRO A 129 -5.10 15.10 -17.76
CA PRO A 129 -4.36 13.85 -17.87
C PRO A 129 -3.82 13.42 -16.51
N ALA A 130 -3.83 12.13 -16.24
CA ALA A 130 -3.36 11.56 -14.99
C ALA A 130 -2.59 10.27 -15.24
N LYS A 131 -1.59 9.99 -14.41
CA LYS A 131 -0.74 8.81 -14.53
C LYS A 131 -0.84 7.93 -13.29
N ASP A 132 -0.63 6.64 -13.48
CA ASP A 132 -0.45 5.68 -12.39
C ASP A 132 -1.62 5.64 -11.38
N LEU A 133 -2.85 5.88 -11.87
CA LEU A 133 -4.05 5.78 -11.05
C LEU A 133 -4.28 4.32 -10.67
N ASN A 134 -4.51 4.07 -9.39
CA ASN A 134 -4.78 2.73 -8.87
C ASN A 134 -6.27 2.58 -8.55
N LEU A 135 -6.83 1.43 -8.88
CA LEU A 135 -8.20 1.05 -8.58
C LEU A 135 -8.25 -0.44 -8.24
N THR A 136 -9.08 -0.78 -7.26
CA THR A 136 -9.42 -2.17 -6.94
C THR A 136 -10.85 -2.43 -7.41
N ILE A 137 -11.05 -3.50 -8.17
CA ILE A 137 -12.38 -3.99 -8.57
C ILE A 137 -12.64 -5.31 -7.85
N GLU A 138 -13.78 -5.42 -7.20
CA GLU A 138 -14.24 -6.66 -6.56
C GLU A 138 -15.18 -7.41 -7.51
N PHE A 139 -14.93 -8.71 -7.68
CA PHE A 139 -15.76 -9.65 -8.42
C PHE A 139 -16.42 -10.58 -7.40
N LYS A 140 -17.75 -10.48 -7.32
CA LYS A 140 -18.59 -11.30 -6.44
C LYS A 140 -19.75 -11.89 -7.23
N ARG A 141 -20.08 -13.14 -6.97
CA ARG A 141 -21.16 -13.89 -7.64
C ARG A 141 -22.51 -13.70 -6.97
#